data_AF-K0SGR8-F1
#
_entry.id   AF-K0SGR8-F1
#
_cell.length_a   1.000
_cell.length_b   1.000
_cell.length_c   1.000
_cell.angle_alpha   90.00
_cell.angle_beta   90.00
_cell.angle_gamma   90.00
#
_symmetry.space_group_name_H-M   'P 1'
#
loop_
_entity.id
_entity.type
_entity.pdbx_description
1 polymer ?
#
loop_
_entity_poly.entity_id
_entity_poly.type
_entity_poly.pdbx_seq_one_letter_code
_entity_poly.pdbx_strand_id
1 'polypeptide(L)'
;DSRIGKGCPRAIELWTEAAELGSLDAHFLVGHAYYRGKVVEEDKPRGIRLWQQAAMKGHVASRHMIGFVEAMNGNHQLAVQHLMISAKMGDQGSLNVIKDMFKAGHATKAQYAEALLGYRDAVEEMKTPQREEAKRLRPGKELEYDNDGTTVSRVSEPLVTRWGKVRRQALAANRGQKETAKMSRMRKLT
;
A
#
# COMPACT_ATOMS: atom_id res chain seq x y z
N ASP A 1 36.61 -26.70 0.03
CA ASP A 1 36.08 -25.36 -0.29
C ASP A 1 34.57 -25.45 -0.41
N SER A 2 33.82 -24.92 0.56
CA SER A 2 32.35 -24.98 0.59
C SER A 2 31.78 -23.72 1.25
N ARG A 3 31.98 -22.56 0.61
CA ARG A 3 31.31 -21.30 0.97
C ARG A 3 29.91 -21.16 0.35
N ILE A 4 29.09 -22.22 0.38
CA ILE A 4 27.74 -22.18 -0.17
C ILE A 4 26.80 -22.82 0.85
N GLY A 5 25.95 -22.02 1.50
CA GLY A 5 24.84 -22.57 2.30
C GLY A 5 24.41 -21.83 3.57
N LYS A 6 24.88 -20.62 3.89
CA LYS A 6 24.36 -19.84 5.03
C LYS A 6 23.68 -18.56 4.54
N GLY A 7 22.43 -18.67 4.11
CA GLY A 7 21.53 -17.51 4.09
C GLY A 7 21.46 -16.98 5.52
N CYS A 8 21.91 -15.76 5.75
CA CYS A 8 22.30 -15.27 7.07
C CYS A 8 21.13 -15.31 8.08
N PRO A 9 21.24 -16.05 9.20
CA PRO A 9 20.31 -15.97 10.34
C PRO A 9 20.08 -14.52 10.81
N ARG A 10 21.11 -13.68 10.67
CA ARG A 10 21.04 -12.26 10.98
C ARG A 10 19.98 -11.47 10.19
N ALA A 11 19.66 -11.86 8.96
CA ALA A 11 18.63 -11.19 8.17
C ALA A 11 17.23 -11.47 8.73
N ILE A 12 16.95 -12.71 9.12
CA ILE A 12 15.66 -13.06 9.71
C ILE A 12 15.51 -12.46 11.11
N GLU A 13 16.60 -12.39 11.90
CA GLU A 13 16.62 -11.68 13.18
C GLU A 13 16.23 -10.20 13.01
N LEU A 14 16.91 -9.47 12.13
CA LEU A 14 16.63 -8.05 11.87
C LEU A 14 15.21 -7.82 11.35
N TRP A 15 14.71 -8.68 10.46
CA TRP A 15 13.33 -8.57 9.99
C TRP A 15 12.32 -8.91 11.09
N THR A 16 12.65 -9.83 12.00
CA THR A 16 11.76 -10.16 13.12
C THR A 16 11.67 -8.99 14.10
N GLU A 17 12.80 -8.38 14.46
CA GLU A 17 12.83 -7.16 15.27
C GLU A 17 12.05 -6.02 14.61
N ALA A 18 12.27 -5.80 13.31
CA ALA A 18 11.53 -4.77 12.57
C ALA A 18 10.02 -5.08 12.50
N ALA A 19 9.63 -6.36 12.40
CA ALA A 19 8.24 -6.78 12.45
C ALA A 19 7.63 -6.51 13.83
N GLU A 20 8.34 -6.80 14.92
CA GLU A 20 7.90 -6.48 16.29
C GLU A 20 7.70 -4.97 16.49
N LEU A 21 8.53 -4.14 15.85
CA LEU A 21 8.37 -2.68 15.81
C LEU A 21 7.24 -2.21 14.88
N GLY A 22 6.52 -3.13 14.24
CA GLY A 22 5.32 -2.85 13.45
C GLY A 22 5.55 -2.67 11.95
N SER A 23 6.76 -2.91 11.43
CA SER A 23 7.02 -2.82 9.98
C SER A 23 6.24 -3.90 9.23
N LEU A 24 5.38 -3.47 8.29
CA LEU A 24 4.58 -4.37 7.45
C LEU A 24 5.44 -5.09 6.41
N ASP A 25 6.44 -4.39 5.86
CA ASP A 25 7.42 -4.98 4.93
C ASP A 25 8.21 -6.08 5.64
N ALA A 26 8.58 -5.86 6.90
CA ALA A 26 9.29 -6.86 7.68
C ALA A 26 8.40 -8.07 7.98
N HIS A 27 7.13 -7.87 8.39
CA HIS A 27 6.17 -8.97 8.53
C HIS A 27 6.02 -9.76 7.22
N PHE A 28 5.99 -9.09 6.07
CA PHE A 28 5.94 -9.72 4.76
C PHE A 28 7.19 -10.57 4.49
N LEU A 29 8.39 -10.04 4.74
CA LEU A 29 9.65 -10.73 4.49
C LEU A 29 9.83 -11.94 5.42
N VAL A 30 9.50 -11.82 6.70
CA VAL A 30 9.51 -12.93 7.66
C VAL A 30 8.50 -13.99 7.21
N GLY A 31 7.29 -13.60 6.82
CA GLY A 31 6.27 -14.51 6.31
C GLY A 31 6.75 -15.29 5.06
N HIS A 32 7.41 -14.58 4.15
CA HIS A 32 7.97 -15.17 2.94
C HIS A 32 9.16 -16.12 3.22
N ALA A 33 9.98 -15.80 4.23
CA ALA A 33 11.07 -16.68 4.67
C ALA A 33 10.53 -18.02 5.21
N TYR A 34 9.52 -17.97 6.08
CA TYR A 34 8.86 -19.18 6.60
C TYR A 34 8.14 -19.97 5.50
N TYR A 35 7.50 -19.29 4.54
CA TYR A 35 6.80 -19.96 3.45
C TYR A 35 7.76 -20.72 2.51
N ARG A 36 8.96 -20.18 2.26
CA ARG A 36 9.93 -20.78 1.31
C ARG A 36 10.93 -21.75 1.95
N GLY A 37 11.10 -21.73 3.27
CA GLY A 37 12.03 -22.63 3.97
C GLY A 37 13.52 -22.42 3.65
N LYS A 38 13.91 -21.30 3.01
CA LYS A 38 15.29 -21.10 2.50
C LYS A 38 16.28 -20.55 3.53
N VAL A 39 15.78 -19.82 4.53
CA VAL A 39 16.58 -19.11 5.55
C VAL A 39 16.20 -19.57 6.97
N VAL A 40 14.99 -20.09 7.12
CA VAL A 40 14.44 -20.73 8.32
C VAL A 40 13.80 -22.04 7.90
N GLU A 41 13.54 -22.92 8.87
CA GLU A 41 12.74 -24.12 8.63
C GLU A 41 11.37 -23.75 8.01
N GLU A 42 10.94 -24.53 7.03
CA GLU A 42 9.70 -24.27 6.32
C GLU A 42 8.50 -24.41 7.28
N ASP A 43 7.72 -23.34 7.39
CA ASP A 43 6.44 -23.32 8.09
C ASP A 43 5.46 -22.46 7.29
N LYS A 44 4.90 -23.05 6.23
CA LYS A 44 3.92 -22.39 5.35
C LYS A 44 2.73 -21.81 6.13
N PRO A 45 2.10 -22.53 7.08
CA PRO A 45 1.02 -21.97 7.89
C PRO A 45 1.43 -20.71 8.65
N ARG A 46 2.61 -20.69 9.27
CA ARG A 46 3.14 -19.50 9.95
C ARG A 46 3.42 -18.35 8.98
N GLY A 47 4.00 -18.65 7.83
CA GLY A 47 4.24 -17.67 6.78
C GLY A 47 2.95 -16.98 6.31
N ILE A 48 1.90 -17.77 6.06
CA ILE A 48 0.58 -17.27 5.68
C ILE A 48 -0.04 -16.41 6.79
N ARG A 49 0.07 -16.82 8.07
CA ARG A 49 -0.43 -16.00 9.20
C ARG A 49 0.22 -14.63 9.27
N LEU A 50 1.54 -14.55 9.06
CA LEU A 50 2.27 -13.28 9.02
C LEU A 50 1.81 -12.40 7.86
N TRP A 51 1.59 -12.98 6.68
CA TRP A 51 1.00 -12.26 5.56
C TRP A 51 -0.42 -11.79 5.85
N GLN A 52 -1.26 -12.59 6.51
CA GLN A 52 -2.62 -12.20 6.88
C GLN A 52 -2.60 -10.99 7.83
N GLN A 53 -1.74 -10.99 8.84
CA GLN A 53 -1.57 -9.85 9.75
C GLN A 53 -1.14 -8.58 9.01
N ALA A 54 -0.16 -8.68 8.12
CA ALA A 54 0.28 -7.54 7.31
C ALA A 54 -0.82 -7.07 6.34
N ALA A 55 -1.53 -7.99 5.69
CA ALA A 55 -2.61 -7.69 4.75
C ALA A 55 -3.82 -7.03 5.45
N MET A 56 -4.14 -7.43 6.69
CA MET A 56 -5.18 -6.78 7.50
C MET A 56 -4.85 -5.32 7.80
N LYS A 57 -3.56 -4.97 7.90
CA LYS A 57 -3.06 -3.60 8.06
C LYS A 57 -2.87 -2.85 6.73
N GLY A 58 -3.32 -3.43 5.62
CA GLY A 58 -3.28 -2.80 4.29
C GLY A 58 -2.01 -3.10 3.49
N HIS A 59 -1.16 -4.04 3.91
CA HIS A 59 0.03 -4.40 3.13
C HIS A 59 -0.34 -5.11 1.83
N VAL A 60 -0.13 -4.41 0.72
CA VAL A 60 -0.56 -4.83 -0.62
C VAL A 60 0.13 -6.13 -1.06
N ALA A 61 1.46 -6.21 -0.94
CA ALA A 61 2.22 -7.38 -1.37
C ALA A 61 1.89 -8.65 -0.57
N SER A 62 1.59 -8.52 0.73
CA SER A 62 1.14 -9.66 1.54
C SER A 62 -0.22 -10.17 1.08
N ARG A 63 -1.14 -9.26 0.74
CA ARG A 63 -2.46 -9.64 0.24
C ARG A 63 -2.37 -10.29 -1.15
N HIS A 64 -1.48 -9.81 -2.00
CA HIS A 64 -1.15 -10.46 -3.27
C HIS A 64 -0.62 -11.89 -3.07
N MET A 65 0.33 -12.10 -2.15
CA MET A 65 0.88 -13.43 -1.87
C MET A 65 -0.18 -14.41 -1.38
N ILE A 66 -1.08 -13.99 -0.48
CA ILE A 66 -2.19 -14.84 -0.04
C ILE A 66 -3.04 -15.25 -1.24
N GLY A 67 -3.45 -14.28 -2.08
CA GLY A 67 -4.24 -14.58 -3.27
C GLY A 67 -3.54 -15.52 -4.26
N PHE A 68 -2.23 -15.38 -4.43
CA PHE A 68 -1.42 -16.27 -5.25
C PHE A 68 -1.36 -17.69 -4.68
N VAL A 69 -1.17 -17.84 -3.37
CA VAL A 69 -1.17 -19.15 -2.70
C VAL A 69 -2.54 -19.82 -2.78
N GLU A 70 -3.62 -19.07 -2.56
CA GLU A 70 -4.98 -19.61 -2.72
C GLU A 70 -5.25 -20.06 -4.16
N ALA A 71 -4.72 -19.34 -5.16
CA ALA A 71 -4.85 -19.74 -6.57
C ALA A 71 -4.12 -21.07 -6.84
N MET A 72 -2.91 -21.24 -6.31
CA MET A 72 -2.14 -22.48 -6.43
C MET A 72 -2.81 -23.65 -5.72
N ASN A 73 -3.49 -23.41 -4.60
CA ASN A 73 -4.22 -24.43 -3.84
C ASN A 73 -5.57 -24.80 -4.47
N GLY A 74 -5.96 -24.19 -5.60
CA GLY A 74 -7.26 -24.42 -6.25
C GLY A 74 -8.42 -23.64 -5.63
N ASN A 75 -8.17 -22.80 -4.63
CA ASN A 75 -9.16 -21.97 -3.96
C ASN A 75 -9.45 -20.69 -4.78
N HIS A 76 -9.85 -20.87 -6.04
CA HIS A 76 -9.91 -19.79 -7.03
C HIS A 76 -10.84 -18.63 -6.63
N GLN A 77 -11.95 -18.92 -5.94
CA GLN A 77 -12.86 -17.86 -5.48
C GLN A 77 -12.19 -16.95 -4.44
N LEU A 78 -11.53 -17.54 -3.44
CA LEU A 78 -10.78 -16.80 -2.42
C LEU A 78 -9.59 -16.06 -3.02
N ALA A 79 -8.89 -16.70 -3.95
CA ALA A 79 -7.79 -16.09 -4.67
C ALA A 79 -8.22 -14.80 -5.38
N VAL A 80 -9.31 -14.85 -6.16
CA VAL A 80 -9.84 -13.68 -6.86
C VAL A 80 -10.21 -12.56 -5.87
N GLN A 81 -10.81 -12.89 -4.72
CA GLN A 81 -11.13 -11.89 -3.70
C GLN A 81 -9.88 -11.17 -3.16
N HIS A 82 -8.86 -11.92 -2.76
CA HIS A 82 -7.60 -11.34 -2.26
C HIS A 82 -6.91 -10.49 -3.33
N LEU A 83 -6.81 -11.01 -4.55
CA LEU A 83 -6.17 -10.34 -5.67
C LEU A 83 -6.94 -9.08 -6.10
N MET A 84 -8.27 -9.11 -6.08
CA MET A 84 -9.10 -7.94 -6.41
C MET A 84 -8.84 -6.79 -5.45
N ILE A 85 -8.75 -7.07 -4.15
CA ILE A 85 -8.45 -6.04 -3.16
C ILE A 85 -7.05 -5.47 -3.38
N SER A 86 -6.06 -6.31 -3.69
CA SER A 86 -4.70 -5.86 -3.98
C SER A 86 -4.62 -5.02 -5.26
N ALA A 87 -5.29 -5.45 -6.33
CA ALA A 87 -5.38 -4.71 -7.60
C ALA A 87 -6.05 -3.33 -7.42
N LYS A 88 -7.13 -3.25 -6.61
CA LYS A 88 -7.78 -1.99 -6.22
C LYS A 88 -6.91 -1.07 -5.38
N MET A 89 -5.80 -1.56 -4.83
CA MET A 89 -4.78 -0.75 -4.16
C MET A 89 -3.63 -0.37 -5.09
N GLY A 90 -3.73 -0.67 -6.39
CA GLY A 90 -2.73 -0.32 -7.40
C GLY A 90 -1.65 -1.38 -7.63
N ASP A 91 -1.86 -2.63 -7.22
CA ASP A 91 -0.91 -3.71 -7.53
C ASP A 91 -1.16 -4.33 -8.91
N GLN A 92 -0.24 -4.06 -9.84
CA GLN A 92 -0.28 -4.62 -11.19
C GLN A 92 -0.05 -6.14 -11.19
N GLY A 93 0.70 -6.67 -10.22
CA GLY A 93 0.95 -8.11 -10.11
C GLY A 93 -0.34 -8.90 -9.93
N SER A 94 -1.18 -8.45 -8.99
CA SER A 94 -2.50 -9.06 -8.75
C SER A 94 -3.43 -8.96 -9.94
N LEU A 95 -3.42 -7.84 -10.66
CA LEU A 95 -4.21 -7.69 -11.89
C LEU A 95 -3.78 -8.71 -12.96
N ASN A 96 -2.48 -8.94 -13.11
CA ASN A 96 -1.95 -9.94 -14.04
C ASN A 96 -2.38 -11.36 -13.64
N VAL A 97 -2.35 -11.70 -12.35
CA VAL A 97 -2.83 -13.02 -11.89
C VAL A 97 -4.33 -13.19 -12.16
N ILE A 98 -5.17 -12.17 -11.92
CA ILE A 98 -6.60 -12.24 -12.25
C ILE A 98 -6.81 -12.42 -13.76
N LYS A 99 -6.00 -11.76 -14.59
CA LYS A 99 -6.03 -11.95 -16.05
C LYS A 99 -5.72 -13.40 -16.44
N ASP A 100 -4.72 -14.00 -15.80
CA ASP A 100 -4.35 -15.39 -16.08
C ASP A 100 -5.42 -16.37 -15.57
N MET A 101 -6.02 -16.10 -14.40
CA MET A 101 -7.17 -16.85 -13.90
C MET A 101 -8.39 -16.73 -14.82
N PHE A 102 -8.63 -15.56 -15.42
CA PHE A 102 -9.70 -15.36 -16.40
C PHE A 102 -9.46 -16.17 -17.68
N LYS A 103 -8.22 -16.15 -18.21
CA LYS A 103 -7.85 -16.97 -19.37
C LYS A 103 -8.00 -18.47 -19.11
N ALA A 104 -7.69 -18.90 -17.90
CA ALA A 104 -7.86 -20.29 -17.46
C ALA A 104 -9.33 -20.65 -17.14
N GLY A 105 -10.27 -19.70 -17.18
CA GLY A 105 -11.69 -19.94 -16.87
C GLY A 105 -12.03 -19.97 -15.37
N HIS A 106 -11.07 -19.66 -14.49
CA HIS A 106 -11.26 -19.62 -13.04
C HIS A 106 -11.81 -18.29 -12.51
N ALA A 107 -11.68 -17.21 -13.29
CA ALA A 107 -12.30 -15.92 -13.02
C ALA A 107 -13.30 -15.56 -14.10
N THR A 108 -14.35 -14.82 -13.73
CA THR A 108 -15.38 -14.36 -14.68
C THR A 108 -14.93 -13.09 -15.41
N LYS A 109 -15.53 -12.82 -16.57
CA LYS A 109 -15.32 -11.57 -17.32
C LYS A 109 -15.63 -10.34 -16.46
N ALA A 110 -16.66 -10.41 -15.63
CA ALA A 110 -17.04 -9.33 -14.72
C ALA A 110 -15.96 -9.06 -13.67
N GLN A 111 -15.43 -10.10 -13.02
CA GLN A 111 -14.36 -9.97 -12.04
C GLN A 111 -13.08 -9.37 -12.64
N TYR A 112 -12.72 -9.79 -13.86
CA TYR A 112 -11.55 -9.21 -14.54
C TYR A 112 -11.77 -7.74 -14.91
N ALA A 113 -12.95 -7.38 -15.43
CA ALA A 113 -13.30 -6.00 -15.72
C ALA A 113 -13.30 -5.12 -14.47
N GLU A 114 -13.83 -5.62 -13.35
CA GLU A 114 -13.82 -4.93 -12.06
C GLU A 114 -12.38 -4.71 -11.55
N ALA A 115 -11.51 -5.70 -11.67
CA ALA A 115 -10.11 -5.56 -11.27
C ALA A 115 -9.38 -4.49 -12.10
N LEU A 116 -9.65 -4.41 -13.41
CA LEU A 116 -9.08 -3.38 -14.30
C LEU A 116 -9.56 -1.97 -13.93
N LEU A 117 -10.86 -1.82 -13.65
CA LEU A 117 -11.42 -0.54 -13.21
C LEU A 117 -10.82 -0.11 -11.88
N GLY A 118 -10.81 -1.01 -10.89
CA GLY A 118 -10.23 -0.73 -9.59
C GLY A 118 -8.76 -0.33 -9.63
N TYR A 119 -7.95 -1.00 -10.46
CA TYR A 119 -6.55 -0.64 -10.66
C TYR A 119 -6.39 0.73 -11.32
N ARG A 120 -7.22 1.04 -12.33
CA ARG A 120 -7.22 2.36 -12.98
C ARG A 120 -7.56 3.46 -11.97
N ASP A 121 -8.62 3.27 -11.20
CA ASP A 121 -9.05 4.24 -10.19
C ASP A 121 -7.93 4.49 -9.16
N ALA A 122 -7.26 3.43 -8.71
CA ALA A 122 -6.10 3.55 -7.82
C ALA A 122 -4.98 4.37 -8.47
N VAL A 123 -4.62 4.10 -9.72
CA VAL A 123 -3.57 4.82 -10.44
C VAL A 123 -3.94 6.29 -10.68
N GLU A 124 -5.20 6.59 -10.99
CA GLU A 124 -5.66 7.96 -11.21
C GLU A 124 -5.75 8.75 -9.90
N GLU A 125 -6.26 8.16 -8.81
CA GLU A 125 -6.24 8.75 -7.46
C GLU A 125 -4.82 9.13 -7.04
N MET A 126 -3.83 8.30 -7.37
CA MET A 126 -2.42 8.60 -7.09
C MET A 126 -1.88 9.83 -7.85
N LYS A 127 -2.51 10.21 -8.97
CA LYS A 127 -2.14 11.37 -9.81
C LYS A 127 -2.95 12.64 -9.52
N THR A 128 -3.91 12.60 -8.59
CA THR A 128 -4.86 13.70 -8.39
C THR A 128 -4.19 15.03 -8.01
N PRO A 129 -4.76 16.18 -8.42
CA PRO A 129 -4.24 17.51 -8.09
C PRO A 129 -4.03 17.74 -6.60
N GLN A 130 -4.83 17.13 -5.72
CA GLN A 130 -4.70 17.25 -4.26
C GLN A 130 -3.45 16.56 -3.74
N ARG A 131 -3.01 15.46 -4.38
CA ARG A 131 -1.77 14.76 -4.04
C ARG A 131 -0.56 15.47 -4.63
N GLU A 132 -0.68 15.99 -5.85
CA GLU A 132 0.32 16.88 -6.47
C GLU A 132 0.46 18.20 -5.70
N GLU A 133 -0.64 18.75 -5.22
CA GLU A 133 -0.69 19.93 -4.36
C GLU A 133 -0.16 19.60 -2.96
N ALA A 134 -0.44 18.41 -2.39
CA ALA A 134 0.19 17.95 -1.16
C ALA A 134 1.71 17.75 -1.30
N LYS A 135 2.20 17.31 -2.47
CA LYS A 135 3.64 17.29 -2.80
C LYS A 135 4.19 18.71 -2.84
N ARG A 136 3.51 19.65 -3.51
CA ARG A 136 3.88 21.09 -3.55
C ARG A 136 3.80 21.77 -2.18
N LEU A 137 2.91 21.31 -1.29
CA LEU A 137 2.67 21.85 0.05
C LEU A 137 3.47 21.13 1.15
N ARG A 138 4.23 20.08 0.83
CA ARG A 138 5.29 19.55 1.68
C ARG A 138 6.59 20.30 1.35
N PRO A 139 6.93 21.43 2.03
CA PRO A 139 8.27 21.98 1.95
C PRO A 139 9.21 21.05 2.72
N GLY A 140 9.64 19.99 2.06
CA GLY A 140 10.69 19.11 2.53
C GLY A 140 11.81 19.16 1.51
N LYS A 141 12.88 19.90 1.85
CA LYS A 141 14.24 19.72 1.34
C LYS A 141 14.34 18.67 0.23
N GLU A 142 14.21 19.12 -1.02
CA GLU A 142 15.09 18.56 -2.03
C GLU A 142 16.50 18.96 -1.57
N LEU A 143 17.17 18.05 -0.87
CA LEU A 143 18.62 18.05 -0.90
C LEU A 143 18.97 17.58 -2.32
N GLU A 144 18.98 18.54 -3.24
CA GLU A 144 19.86 18.44 -4.39
C GLU A 144 21.26 18.27 -3.83
N TYR A 145 21.82 17.07 -3.99
CA TYR A 145 23.24 16.86 -3.82
C TYR A 145 23.89 17.31 -5.12
N ASP A 146 24.32 18.57 -5.16
CA ASP A 146 25.33 18.99 -6.12
C ASP A 146 26.66 18.30 -5.75
N ASN A 147 27.37 17.83 -6.77
CA ASN A 147 28.51 16.91 -6.67
C ASN A 147 29.81 17.57 -6.14
N ASP A 148 29.71 18.67 -5.40
CA ASP A 148 30.81 19.55 -5.03
C ASP A 148 30.69 20.17 -3.61
N GLY A 149 29.72 19.72 -2.80
CA GLY A 149 29.87 19.71 -1.33
C GLY A 149 30.12 21.04 -0.62
N THR A 150 29.41 22.12 -0.95
CA THR A 150 29.52 23.38 -0.19
C THR A 150 28.17 24.01 0.18
N THR A 151 27.89 24.10 1.48
CA THR A 151 26.67 24.69 2.08
C THR A 151 26.69 26.22 2.08
N VAL A 152 25.57 26.91 1.77
CA VAL A 152 25.23 28.21 2.37
C VAL A 152 23.71 28.39 2.57
N SER A 153 23.36 28.89 3.75
CA SER A 153 22.04 29.21 4.28
C SER A 153 21.50 30.60 3.85
N ARG A 154 20.16 30.79 3.80
CA ARG A 154 19.54 32.12 4.02
C ARG A 154 18.07 32.07 4.49
N VAL A 155 17.90 32.44 5.76
CA VAL A 155 16.79 33.08 6.50
C VAL A 155 15.34 32.59 6.33
N SER A 156 14.81 32.11 7.46
CA SER A 156 13.45 31.63 7.74
C SER A 156 12.48 32.75 8.18
N GLU A 157 11.24 32.73 7.69
CA GLU A 157 10.09 33.30 8.40
C GLU A 157 9.43 32.24 9.32
N PRO A 158 8.96 32.60 10.54
CA PRO A 158 8.45 31.62 11.50
C PRO A 158 7.10 31.00 11.08
N LEU A 159 7.08 29.66 11.03
CA LEU A 159 5.97 28.79 10.59
C LEU A 159 4.62 29.00 11.31
N VAL A 160 4.62 29.58 12.52
CA VAL A 160 3.43 29.66 13.40
C VAL A 160 2.29 30.46 12.76
N THR A 161 2.60 31.50 11.99
CA THR A 161 1.61 32.44 11.44
C THR A 161 0.90 31.89 10.19
N ARG A 162 1.55 31.03 9.41
CA ARG A 162 1.01 30.47 8.16
C ARG A 162 0.02 29.33 8.43
N TRP A 163 0.36 28.43 9.35
CA TRP A 163 -0.50 27.32 9.77
C TRP A 163 -1.80 27.78 10.45
N GLY A 164 -1.74 28.88 11.21
CA GLY A 164 -2.92 29.48 11.83
C GLY A 164 -3.92 30.09 10.84
N LYS A 165 -3.46 30.57 9.67
CA LYS A 165 -4.36 31.10 8.61
C LYS A 165 -4.97 29.97 7.77
N VAL A 166 -4.16 28.98 7.38
CA VAL A 166 -4.62 27.84 6.57
C VAL A 166 -5.64 26.98 7.32
N ARG A 167 -5.41 26.70 8.61
CA ARG A 167 -6.36 25.93 9.44
C ARG A 167 -7.70 26.64 9.62
N ARG A 168 -7.71 27.98 9.68
CA ARG A 168 -8.95 28.79 9.77
C ARG A 168 -9.74 28.78 8.45
N GLN A 169 -9.05 28.86 7.30
CA GLN A 169 -9.71 28.75 5.99
C GLN A 169 -10.28 27.35 5.74
N ALA A 170 -9.56 26.29 6.10
CA ALA A 170 -10.03 24.91 5.96
C ALA A 170 -11.27 24.60 6.82
N LEU A 171 -11.32 25.13 8.05
CA LEU A 171 -12.50 24.99 8.92
C LEU A 171 -13.72 25.77 8.41
N ALA A 172 -13.52 26.95 7.81
CA ALA A 172 -14.58 27.73 7.18
C ALA A 172 -15.17 27.03 5.95
N ALA A 173 -14.32 26.44 5.09
CA ALA A 173 -14.77 25.69 3.91
C ALA A 173 -15.58 24.44 4.28
N ASN A 174 -15.17 23.71 5.31
CA ASN A 174 -15.85 22.49 5.76
C ASN A 174 -17.20 22.78 6.45
N ARG A 175 -17.36 23.96 7.10
CA ARG A 175 -18.68 24.42 7.56
C ARG A 175 -19.61 24.77 6.39
N GLY A 176 -19.11 25.46 5.37
CA GLY A 176 -19.90 25.80 4.19
C GLY A 176 -20.45 24.57 3.45
N GLN A 177 -19.64 23.52 3.29
CA GLN A 177 -20.06 22.28 2.63
C GLN A 177 -21.07 21.47 3.45
N LYS A 178 -21.01 21.52 4.78
CA LYS A 178 -22.00 20.84 5.64
C LYS A 178 -23.35 21.54 5.63
N GLU A 179 -23.37 22.88 5.61
CA GLU A 179 -24.62 23.65 5.54
C GLU A 179 -25.30 23.50 4.16
N THR A 180 -24.54 23.47 3.06
CA THR A 180 -25.11 23.23 1.72
C THR A 180 -25.65 21.81 1.57
N ALA A 181 -24.98 20.79 2.13
CA ALA A 181 -25.47 19.42 2.15
C ALA A 181 -26.76 19.27 3.00
N LYS A 182 -26.87 20.01 4.11
CA LYS A 182 -28.05 20.00 4.99
C LYS A 182 -29.25 20.71 4.33
N MET A 183 -29.01 21.85 3.68
CA MET A 183 -30.01 22.59 2.90
C MET A 183 -30.48 21.79 1.67
N SER A 184 -29.59 21.08 0.98
CA SER A 184 -29.94 20.22 -0.15
C SER A 184 -30.73 18.98 0.26
N ARG A 185 -30.55 18.47 1.50
CA ARG A 185 -31.39 17.40 2.05
C ARG A 185 -32.77 17.90 2.46
N MET A 186 -32.88 19.09 3.05
CA MET A 186 -34.18 19.68 3.41
C MET A 186 -35.05 19.99 2.19
N ARG A 187 -34.46 20.47 1.08
CA ARG A 187 -35.20 20.72 -0.18
C ARG A 187 -35.70 19.47 -0.90
N LYS A 188 -35.25 18.27 -0.51
CA LYS A 188 -35.73 16.99 -1.07
C LYS A 188 -36.85 16.35 -0.21
N LEU A 189 -37.23 16.99 0.88
CA LEU A 189 -38.22 16.51 1.86
C LEU A 189 -39.47 17.41 1.95
N THR A 190 -39.57 18.43 1.10
CA THR A 190 -40.73 19.31 0.89
C THR A 190 -41.16 19.22 -0.56
#